data_AF-I3JND1-F1
#
_entry.id   AF-I3JND1-F1
#
_cell.length_a   1.000
_cell.length_b   1.000
_cell.length_c   1.000
_cell.angle_alpha   90.00
_cell.angle_beta   90.00
_cell.angle_gamma   90.00
#
_symmetry.space_group_name_H-M   'P 1'
#
loop_
_entity.id
_entity.type
_entity.pdbx_description
1 polymer ?
#
loop_
_entity_poly.entity_id
_entity_poly.type
_entity_poly.pdbx_seq_one_letter_code
_entity_poly.pdbx_strand_id
1 'polypeptide(L)'
;MSQIRRKRTASDRKPLGRFLSWTSDRPGIPEDGESEMKEDRGPSSGFAASAESERDVGWGRVCVFLKRLGKKGDSRSLSLAHCDLTATDLLELATLLQFLPQVEEMDISWNELIGGSLTALTSHLQHVGEVRTLRLCSCRLNSEDVVALGEALSYIPALEVLDLSWNSGVGGGGLQGLLGNLHPSLRELHLVACQLTAADATVLGGMVAALPRLCVLDVSCNAQLIQEVDTGGFRELVSSLSHATSLTTLRLQACGLTPDSLDALGGSLRCLPSVGELDLSCNKLLAGGLSRLTFHLAHVTHLERLDLHLCCLTRDDLEALIQVLPSLTALTELDVSSNKEVGGVVHPLVSALPVTQMRRLPFNSCYLSNESFTALALAVPYLRTVDISWCKVVGGHLALLLDALQPSVISELRLCSCELTTDDMQHLAAVCRRGCLSSLRALDLSYNSLVGDNGWCSLFAAGGLGSLEDVDVSLRPSTSAPCSAWLPALLRALPQMPALARLAMQRWTADCQEREQLRYCLKKRSVLLEWDPDLQDTSSACKGNSQESLEESQPEE
;
A
#
# COMPACT_ATOMS: atom_id res chain seq x y z
N MET A 1 38.02 9.65 30.60
CA MET A 1 38.07 11.03 30.05
C MET A 1 38.13 10.89 28.54
N SER A 2 37.20 11.36 27.72
CA SER A 2 35.98 12.15 27.90
C SER A 2 35.15 11.96 26.63
N GLN A 3 33.84 11.85 26.81
CA GLN A 3 32.81 11.77 25.79
C GLN A 3 32.78 13.04 24.92
N ILE A 4 32.53 12.91 23.60
CA ILE A 4 31.81 13.95 22.85
C ILE A 4 30.59 13.30 22.18
N ARG A 5 29.47 13.49 22.85
CA ARG A 5 28.13 13.04 22.49
C ARG A 5 27.52 14.11 21.57
N ARG A 6 27.56 13.91 20.25
CA ARG A 6 26.78 14.73 19.31
C ARG A 6 25.32 14.27 19.35
N LYS A 7 24.47 15.03 20.04
CA LYS A 7 23.01 14.96 19.92
C LYS A 7 22.62 15.28 18.46
N ARG A 8 22.05 14.31 17.74
CA ARG A 8 21.27 14.57 16.53
C ARG A 8 19.80 14.69 16.93
N THR A 9 19.19 15.81 16.58
CA THR A 9 17.77 16.13 16.79
C THR A 9 16.87 15.34 15.84
N ALA A 10 15.68 14.99 16.30
CA ALA A 10 14.76 14.01 15.70
C ALA A 10 13.92 14.52 14.52
N SER A 11 14.33 15.56 13.79
CA SER A 11 13.51 16.22 12.76
C SER A 11 13.87 15.91 11.31
N ASP A 12 14.75 14.94 11.03
CA ASP A 12 15.27 14.68 9.67
C ASP A 12 15.03 13.26 9.12
N ARG A 13 13.98 12.58 9.59
CA ARG A 13 13.55 11.30 9.00
C ARG A 13 12.16 11.45 8.39
N LYS A 14 12.11 11.74 7.08
CA LYS A 14 10.90 11.56 6.28
C LYS A 14 10.59 10.05 6.19
N PRO A 15 9.34 9.62 6.42
CA PRO A 15 8.96 8.23 6.20
C PRO A 15 8.86 7.96 4.69
N LEU A 16 9.62 6.97 4.22
CA LEU A 16 9.36 6.28 2.95
C LEU A 16 8.13 5.39 3.17
N GLY A 17 6.95 5.97 3.08
CA GLY A 17 5.69 5.29 3.37
C GLY A 17 4.52 6.05 2.76
N ARG A 18 4.43 6.03 1.43
CA ARG A 18 3.25 6.55 0.72
C ARG A 18 3.15 5.94 -0.68
N PHE A 19 3.08 4.62 -0.76
CA PHE A 19 2.73 3.90 -2.00
C PHE A 19 2.03 2.57 -1.73
N LEU A 20 1.18 2.46 -0.70
CA LEU A 20 0.25 1.33 -0.56
C LEU A 20 -1.01 1.84 0.13
N SER A 21 -2.00 2.30 -0.64
CA SER A 21 -3.36 2.51 -0.14
C SER A 21 -4.29 1.58 -0.93
N TRP A 22 -4.88 0.61 -0.23
CA TRP A 22 -6.00 -0.18 -0.73
C TRP A 22 -7.24 0.20 0.07
N THR A 23 -8.28 0.63 -0.65
CA THR A 23 -9.62 0.93 -0.14
C THR A 23 -10.46 -0.34 -0.18
N SER A 24 -11.06 -0.73 0.95
CA SER A 24 -12.02 -1.82 1.02
C SER A 24 -13.45 -1.27 1.02
N ASP A 25 -14.22 -1.60 -0.02
CA ASP A 25 -15.66 -1.34 -0.09
C ASP A 25 -16.43 -2.38 0.74
N ARG A 26 -17.32 -1.93 1.63
CA ARG A 26 -18.37 -2.76 2.25
C ARG A 26 -19.76 -2.26 1.81
N PRO A 27 -20.70 -3.15 1.46
CA PRO A 27 -22.10 -2.77 1.26
C PRO A 27 -22.85 -2.72 2.60
N GLY A 28 -23.73 -1.73 2.73
CA GLY A 28 -24.49 -1.41 3.94
C GLY A 28 -25.68 -2.32 4.23
N ILE A 29 -26.15 -2.26 5.49
CA ILE A 29 -27.38 -2.87 6.01
C ILE A 29 -28.11 -1.78 6.83
N PRO A 30 -29.45 -1.69 6.77
CA PRO A 30 -30.20 -0.53 7.25
C PRO A 30 -30.51 -0.57 8.75
N GLU A 31 -30.58 0.62 9.35
CA GLU A 31 -31.20 0.91 10.64
C GLU A 31 -32.72 1.07 10.47
N ASP A 32 -33.50 0.49 11.39
CA ASP A 32 -34.62 1.14 12.09
C ASP A 32 -35.40 0.10 12.94
N GLY A 33 -35.73 0.46 14.19
CA GLY A 33 -36.65 -0.33 15.03
C GLY A 33 -36.53 -0.02 16.52
N GLU A 34 -37.30 0.95 16.97
CA GLU A 34 -37.39 1.45 18.35
C GLU A 34 -37.86 0.43 19.40
N SER A 35 -37.59 0.82 20.65
CA SER A 35 -37.86 0.24 21.96
C SER A 35 -39.25 -0.36 22.23
N GLU A 36 -39.28 -1.45 23.02
CA GLU A 36 -40.31 -1.64 24.06
C GLU A 36 -39.71 -2.24 25.34
N MET A 37 -39.93 -1.53 26.46
CA MET A 37 -39.71 -2.02 27.82
C MET A 37 -40.70 -3.13 28.16
N LYS A 38 -40.22 -4.23 28.74
CA LYS A 38 -41.04 -5.12 29.55
C LYS A 38 -40.24 -5.60 30.76
N GLU A 39 -40.60 -5.05 31.92
CA GLU A 39 -40.26 -5.62 33.22
C GLU A 39 -40.87 -7.02 33.32
N ASP A 40 -40.07 -8.01 33.68
CA ASP A 40 -40.60 -9.20 34.33
C ASP A 40 -39.68 -9.60 35.49
N ARG A 41 -40.29 -9.70 36.69
CA ARG A 41 -39.64 -10.04 37.95
C ARG A 41 -39.87 -11.52 38.22
N GLY A 42 -38.79 -12.30 38.38
CA GLY A 42 -38.83 -13.67 38.92
C GLY A 42 -37.42 -14.20 39.25
N PRO A 43 -37.26 -15.11 40.23
CA PRO A 43 -36.20 -14.97 41.23
C PRO A 43 -34.95 -15.85 41.07
N SER A 44 -33.89 -15.41 41.73
CA SER A 44 -32.74 -16.19 42.25
C SER A 44 -31.77 -16.86 41.26
N SER A 45 -30.64 -16.20 41.01
CA SER A 45 -29.37 -16.86 40.63
C SER A 45 -28.18 -16.09 41.22
N GLY A 46 -27.94 -16.25 42.53
CA GLY A 46 -26.86 -15.56 43.26
C GLY A 46 -25.43 -15.91 42.84
N PHE A 47 -25.24 -16.82 41.88
CA PHE A 47 -23.93 -17.18 41.32
C PHE A 47 -23.67 -16.64 39.91
N ALA A 48 -24.71 -16.32 39.13
CA ALA A 48 -24.56 -15.71 37.80
C ALA A 48 -24.34 -14.18 37.91
N ALA A 49 -25.02 -13.54 38.86
CA ALA A 49 -24.92 -12.09 39.07
C ALA A 49 -23.52 -11.62 39.52
N SER A 50 -22.75 -12.46 40.23
CA SER A 50 -21.37 -12.13 40.63
C SER A 50 -20.40 -12.21 39.45
N ALA A 51 -20.57 -13.19 38.56
CA ALA A 51 -19.72 -13.35 37.37
C ALA A 51 -20.02 -12.28 36.30
N GLU A 52 -21.28 -11.89 36.13
CA GLU A 52 -21.65 -10.76 35.27
C GLU A 52 -21.14 -9.43 35.84
N SER A 53 -21.25 -9.21 37.15
CA SER A 53 -20.68 -8.05 37.82
C SER A 53 -19.15 -7.97 37.69
N GLU A 54 -18.43 -9.10 37.77
CA GLU A 54 -16.96 -9.12 37.60
C GLU A 54 -16.55 -8.88 36.14
N ARG A 55 -17.33 -9.40 35.17
CA ARG A 55 -17.11 -9.14 33.74
C ARG A 55 -17.36 -7.68 33.38
N ASP A 56 -18.42 -7.06 33.90
CA ASP A 56 -18.70 -5.64 33.69
C ASP A 56 -17.61 -4.74 34.28
N VAL A 57 -17.11 -5.07 35.47
CA VAL A 57 -15.98 -4.37 36.09
C VAL A 57 -14.68 -4.60 35.30
N GLY A 58 -14.45 -5.82 34.82
CA GLY A 58 -13.29 -6.18 33.99
C GLY A 58 -13.27 -5.46 32.66
N TRP A 59 -14.41 -5.42 31.96
CA TRP A 59 -14.59 -4.62 30.75
C TRP A 59 -14.41 -3.13 31.01
N GLY A 60 -14.86 -2.64 32.18
CA GLY A 60 -14.56 -1.28 32.64
C GLY A 60 -13.05 -0.99 32.70
N ARG A 61 -12.24 -1.93 33.21
CA ARG A 61 -10.76 -1.80 33.23
C ARG A 61 -10.17 -1.79 31.83
N VAL A 62 -10.66 -2.66 30.94
CA VAL A 62 -10.28 -2.64 29.52
C VAL A 62 -10.56 -1.27 28.91
N CYS A 63 -11.77 -0.73 29.10
CA CYS A 63 -12.14 0.57 28.57
C CYS A 63 -11.25 1.70 29.10
N VAL A 64 -10.85 1.65 30.38
CA VAL A 64 -9.92 2.61 30.97
C VAL A 64 -8.53 2.50 30.34
N PHE A 65 -8.01 1.28 30.17
CA PHE A 65 -6.73 1.04 29.51
C PHE A 65 -6.74 1.55 28.06
N LEU A 66 -7.78 1.22 27.29
CA LEU A 66 -7.92 1.68 25.90
C LEU A 66 -8.05 3.20 25.81
N LYS A 67 -8.82 3.81 26.72
CA LYS A 67 -8.99 5.27 26.77
C LYS A 67 -7.68 5.99 27.10
N ARG A 68 -6.81 5.39 27.93
CA ARG A 68 -5.45 5.91 28.21
C ARG A 68 -4.62 6.00 26.92
N LEU A 69 -4.83 5.05 26.00
CA LEU A 69 -4.17 4.98 24.70
C LEU A 69 -4.92 5.72 23.58
N GLY A 70 -5.98 6.47 23.92
CA GLY A 70 -6.79 7.20 22.94
C GLY A 70 -7.66 6.30 22.04
N LYS A 71 -7.85 5.04 22.41
CA LYS A 71 -8.67 4.06 21.68
C LYS A 71 -10.04 3.88 22.32
N LYS A 72 -10.99 3.39 21.54
CA LYS A 72 -12.32 2.99 22.00
C LYS A 72 -12.34 1.47 22.17
N GLY A 73 -13.10 1.00 23.16
CA GLY A 73 -13.33 -0.43 23.36
C GLY A 73 -14.28 -1.00 22.32
N ASP A 74 -13.85 -2.07 21.68
CA ASP A 74 -14.68 -2.97 20.88
C ASP A 74 -14.41 -4.38 21.40
N SER A 75 -15.48 -5.14 21.67
CA SER A 75 -15.38 -6.47 22.26
C SER A 75 -14.86 -7.52 21.26
N ARG A 76 -14.88 -7.21 19.95
CA ARG A 76 -14.40 -8.10 18.88
C ARG A 76 -13.09 -7.65 18.24
N SER A 77 -12.75 -6.37 18.31
CA SER A 77 -11.54 -5.83 17.70
C SER A 77 -10.71 -5.04 18.72
N LEU A 78 -9.50 -5.53 18.99
CA LEU A 78 -8.51 -4.88 19.83
C LEU A 78 -7.41 -4.29 18.94
N SER A 79 -7.60 -3.03 18.53
CA SER A 79 -6.60 -2.29 17.75
C SER A 79 -5.83 -1.28 18.62
N LEU A 80 -4.58 -1.64 18.92
CA LEU A 80 -3.59 -0.85 19.64
C LEU A 80 -2.43 -0.43 18.73
N ALA A 81 -2.66 -0.38 17.42
CA ALA A 81 -1.64 0.06 16.49
C ALA A 81 -1.24 1.53 16.73
N HIS A 82 0.06 1.81 16.64
CA HIS A 82 0.65 3.14 16.85
C HIS A 82 0.32 3.77 18.22
N CYS A 83 0.44 3.00 19.30
CA CYS A 83 0.12 3.47 20.66
C CYS A 83 1.36 3.67 21.54
N ASP A 84 2.57 3.55 20.97
CA ASP A 84 3.85 3.60 21.70
C ASP A 84 3.88 2.65 22.92
N LEU A 85 3.27 1.47 22.80
CA LEU A 85 3.15 0.51 23.90
C LEU A 85 4.53 0.09 24.41
N THR A 86 4.68 0.10 25.73
CA THR A 86 5.86 -0.40 26.42
C THR A 86 5.68 -1.85 26.88
N ALA A 87 6.75 -2.50 27.32
CA ALA A 87 6.68 -3.80 27.98
C ALA A 87 5.72 -3.83 29.18
N THR A 88 5.59 -2.72 29.92
CA THR A 88 4.64 -2.62 31.04
C THR A 88 3.20 -2.54 30.58
N ASP A 89 2.93 -1.82 29.47
CA ASP A 89 1.59 -1.80 28.88
C ASP A 89 1.21 -3.17 28.32
N LEU A 90 2.18 -3.90 27.75
CA LEU A 90 1.96 -5.25 27.25
C LEU A 90 1.62 -6.23 28.38
N LEU A 91 2.30 -6.11 29.53
CA LEU A 91 1.98 -6.90 30.72
C LEU A 91 0.59 -6.55 31.26
N GLU A 92 0.24 -5.27 31.34
CA GLU A 92 -1.11 -4.84 31.74
C GLU A 92 -2.15 -5.41 30.78
N LEU A 93 -1.94 -5.29 29.47
CA LEU A 93 -2.81 -5.85 28.44
C LEU A 93 -2.98 -7.37 28.60
N ALA A 94 -1.90 -8.10 28.86
CA ALA A 94 -1.95 -9.54 29.07
C ALA A 94 -2.91 -9.93 30.20
N THR A 95 -2.92 -9.19 31.31
CA THR A 95 -3.86 -9.42 32.42
C THR A 95 -5.31 -9.08 32.08
N LEU A 96 -5.53 -8.26 31.05
CA LEU A 96 -6.85 -7.85 30.59
C LEU A 96 -7.45 -8.80 29.55
N LEU A 97 -6.65 -9.67 28.92
CA LEU A 97 -7.12 -10.62 27.89
C LEU A 97 -8.23 -11.56 28.39
N GLN A 98 -8.25 -11.92 29.67
CA GLN A 98 -9.31 -12.73 30.27
C GLN A 98 -10.71 -12.08 30.21
N PHE A 99 -10.77 -10.76 30.02
CA PHE A 99 -12.02 -10.00 29.85
C PHE A 99 -12.37 -9.77 28.37
N LEU A 100 -11.59 -10.33 27.44
CA LEU A 100 -11.75 -10.21 25.99
C LEU A 100 -11.97 -11.56 25.27
N PRO A 101 -12.81 -12.48 25.78
CA PRO A 101 -12.92 -13.83 25.19
C PRO A 101 -13.56 -13.84 23.80
N GLN A 102 -14.18 -12.74 23.37
CA GLN A 102 -14.84 -12.60 22.07
C GLN A 102 -13.98 -11.87 21.03
N VAL A 103 -12.72 -11.56 21.34
CA VAL A 103 -11.87 -10.81 20.43
C VAL A 103 -11.50 -11.70 19.24
N GLU A 104 -11.84 -11.23 18.05
CA GLU A 104 -11.57 -11.90 16.76
C GLU A 104 -10.35 -11.28 16.08
N GLU A 105 -10.10 -9.99 16.32
CA GLU A 105 -8.99 -9.23 15.73
C GLU A 105 -8.13 -8.61 16.84
N MET A 106 -6.83 -8.90 16.80
CA MET A 106 -5.84 -8.29 17.69
C MET A 106 -4.71 -7.69 16.87
N ASP A 107 -4.63 -6.36 16.89
CA ASP A 107 -3.61 -5.59 16.18
C ASP A 107 -2.80 -4.75 17.16
N ILE A 108 -1.54 -5.12 17.37
CA ILE A 108 -0.59 -4.46 18.27
C ILE A 108 0.58 -3.89 17.44
N SER A 109 0.37 -3.68 16.14
CA SER A 109 1.42 -3.26 15.20
C SER A 109 1.96 -1.87 15.50
N TRP A 110 3.18 -1.59 15.03
CA TRP A 110 3.86 -0.32 15.14
C TRP A 110 4.07 0.14 16.59
N ASN A 111 4.40 -0.81 17.46
CA ASN A 111 4.79 -0.56 18.84
C ASN A 111 6.21 -1.08 19.07
N GLU A 112 7.20 -0.31 18.61
CA GLU A 112 8.61 -0.73 18.60
C GLU A 112 9.24 -1.01 19.97
N LEU A 113 8.58 -0.60 21.06
CA LEU A 113 9.09 -0.73 22.43
C LEU A 113 8.69 -2.06 23.10
N ILE A 114 7.92 -2.92 22.42
CA ILE A 114 7.49 -4.22 22.98
C ILE A 114 8.47 -5.37 22.68
N GLY A 115 9.38 -5.18 21.73
CA GLY A 115 10.39 -6.19 21.37
C GLY A 115 11.19 -6.68 22.59
N GLY A 116 11.35 -7.99 22.71
CA GLY A 116 11.97 -8.67 23.84
C GLY A 116 11.06 -8.88 25.05
N SER A 117 9.77 -8.54 24.96
CA SER A 117 8.80 -8.73 26.05
C SER A 117 7.53 -9.46 25.62
N LEU A 118 7.49 -10.02 24.40
CA LEU A 118 6.28 -10.61 23.84
C LEU A 118 5.76 -11.81 24.66
N THR A 119 6.66 -12.48 25.39
CA THR A 119 6.35 -13.55 26.36
C THR A 119 5.28 -13.15 27.39
N ALA A 120 5.23 -11.88 27.79
CA ALA A 120 4.22 -11.38 28.71
C ALA A 120 2.81 -11.51 28.12
N LEU A 121 2.65 -11.23 26.82
CA LEU A 121 1.40 -11.37 26.10
C LEU A 121 1.11 -12.83 25.74
N THR A 122 2.09 -13.54 25.18
CA THR A 122 1.88 -14.88 24.62
C THR A 122 1.45 -15.89 25.67
N SER A 123 1.94 -15.75 26.91
CA SER A 123 1.51 -16.56 28.06
C SER A 123 0.03 -16.43 28.44
N HIS A 124 -0.66 -15.40 27.94
CA HIS A 124 -2.08 -15.14 28.24
C HIS A 124 -3.00 -15.33 27.02
N LEU A 125 -2.48 -15.77 25.86
CA LEU A 125 -3.28 -15.98 24.65
C LEU A 125 -4.35 -17.07 24.79
N GLN A 126 -4.21 -17.98 25.77
CA GLN A 126 -5.23 -18.96 26.16
C GLN A 126 -6.60 -18.36 26.49
N HIS A 127 -6.66 -17.06 26.80
CA HIS A 127 -7.91 -16.37 27.09
C HIS A 127 -8.64 -15.85 25.84
N VAL A 128 -8.00 -15.85 24.67
CA VAL A 128 -8.48 -15.24 23.43
C VAL A 128 -8.49 -16.23 22.27
N GLY A 129 -9.03 -17.43 22.51
CA GLY A 129 -9.04 -18.53 21.53
C GLY A 129 -9.82 -18.27 20.23
N GLU A 130 -10.68 -17.24 20.20
CA GLU A 130 -11.47 -16.83 19.03
C GLU A 130 -10.72 -15.89 18.08
N VAL A 131 -9.45 -15.53 18.39
CA VAL A 131 -8.64 -14.67 17.54
C VAL A 131 -8.44 -15.32 16.17
N ARG A 132 -8.92 -14.62 15.13
CA ARG A 132 -8.77 -14.97 13.72
C ARG A 132 -7.69 -14.15 13.04
N THR A 133 -7.40 -12.95 13.55
CA THR A 133 -6.40 -12.06 12.97
C THR A 133 -5.46 -11.57 14.06
N LEU A 134 -4.17 -11.87 13.91
CA LEU A 134 -3.09 -11.39 14.77
C LEU A 134 -2.09 -10.59 13.94
N ARG A 135 -1.97 -9.29 14.24
CA ARG A 135 -0.98 -8.41 13.61
C ARG A 135 0.01 -7.87 14.63
N LEU A 136 1.29 -8.10 14.33
CA LEU A 136 2.43 -7.65 15.12
C LEU A 136 3.47 -6.96 14.22
N CYS A 137 3.01 -6.16 13.25
CA CYS A 137 3.91 -5.55 12.29
C CYS A 137 4.80 -4.50 12.98
N SER A 138 6.09 -4.40 12.65
CA SER A 138 6.98 -3.35 13.18
C SER A 138 6.94 -3.23 14.73
N CYS A 139 7.05 -4.36 15.42
CA CYS A 139 7.10 -4.45 16.88
C CYS A 139 8.54 -4.67 17.41
N ARG A 140 9.53 -4.68 16.52
CA ARG A 140 10.93 -5.03 16.80
C ARG A 140 11.08 -6.38 17.51
N LEU A 141 10.29 -7.37 17.10
CA LEU A 141 10.37 -8.72 17.65
C LEU A 141 11.76 -9.31 17.42
N ASN A 142 12.30 -9.98 18.44
CA ASN A 142 13.52 -10.77 18.36
C ASN A 142 13.20 -12.27 18.18
N SER A 143 14.23 -13.11 18.03
CA SER A 143 14.03 -14.55 17.83
C SER A 143 13.34 -15.24 19.01
N GLU A 144 13.59 -14.80 20.25
CA GLU A 144 12.94 -15.35 21.45
C GLU A 144 11.45 -15.02 21.48
N ASP A 145 11.07 -13.81 21.06
CA ASP A 145 9.67 -13.41 20.91
C ASP A 145 8.94 -14.29 19.88
N VAL A 146 9.60 -14.59 18.76
CA VAL A 146 9.02 -15.43 17.70
C VAL A 146 8.85 -16.88 18.15
N VAL A 147 9.81 -17.42 18.90
CA VAL A 147 9.68 -18.74 19.54
C VAL A 147 8.52 -18.75 20.53
N ALA A 148 8.46 -17.76 21.43
CA ALA A 148 7.39 -17.64 22.41
C ALA A 148 6.01 -17.46 21.76
N LEU A 149 5.96 -16.76 20.62
CA LEU A 149 4.75 -16.65 19.81
C LEU A 149 4.37 -18.03 19.26
N GLY A 150 5.31 -18.73 18.62
CA GLY A 150 5.10 -20.07 18.08
C GLY A 150 4.48 -21.01 19.10
N GLU A 151 5.05 -21.11 20.30
CA GLU A 151 4.51 -21.96 21.37
C GLU A 151 3.06 -21.59 21.75
N ALA A 152 2.75 -20.30 21.75
CA ALA A 152 1.44 -19.80 22.13
C ALA A 152 0.39 -19.82 21.00
N LEU A 153 0.77 -20.04 19.73
CA LEU A 153 -0.18 -20.18 18.62
C LEU A 153 -1.12 -21.37 18.81
N SER A 154 -0.69 -22.39 19.58
CA SER A 154 -1.54 -23.52 19.97
C SER A 154 -2.80 -23.12 20.77
N TYR A 155 -2.77 -21.95 21.42
CA TYR A 155 -3.89 -21.41 22.19
C TYR A 155 -4.92 -20.65 21.35
N ILE A 156 -4.61 -20.31 20.10
CA ILE A 156 -5.48 -19.57 19.18
C ILE A 156 -5.74 -20.37 17.88
N PRO A 157 -6.45 -21.52 17.98
CA PRO A 157 -6.62 -22.44 16.85
C PRO A 157 -7.50 -21.88 15.72
N ALA A 158 -8.23 -20.78 15.98
CA ALA A 158 -9.08 -20.10 15.00
C ALA A 158 -8.29 -19.14 14.08
N LEU A 159 -6.97 -19.01 14.25
CA LEU A 159 -6.16 -18.04 13.52
C LEU A 159 -6.24 -18.29 12.00
N GLU A 160 -6.64 -17.25 11.27
CA GLU A 160 -6.72 -17.22 9.81
C GLU A 160 -5.67 -16.28 9.20
N VAL A 161 -5.29 -15.20 9.90
CA VAL A 161 -4.33 -14.19 9.41
C VAL A 161 -3.24 -13.96 10.45
N LEU A 162 -1.98 -14.18 10.04
CA LEU A 162 -0.80 -13.84 10.83
C LEU A 162 0.08 -12.86 10.06
N ASP A 163 0.30 -11.69 10.65
CA ASP A 163 1.18 -10.67 10.08
C ASP A 163 2.32 -10.33 11.05
N LEU A 164 3.54 -10.69 10.65
CA LEU A 164 4.79 -10.41 11.37
C LEU A 164 5.71 -9.46 10.61
N SER A 165 5.18 -8.77 9.60
CA SER A 165 5.95 -7.91 8.71
C SER A 165 6.75 -6.84 9.47
N TRP A 166 7.87 -6.42 8.90
CA TRP A 166 8.76 -5.39 9.44
C TRP A 166 9.39 -5.75 10.79
N ASN A 167 9.57 -7.05 11.07
CA ASN A 167 10.32 -7.53 12.23
C ASN A 167 11.56 -8.29 11.78
N SER A 168 12.72 -7.66 11.89
CA SER A 168 13.99 -8.25 11.47
C SER A 168 14.42 -9.49 12.26
N GLY A 169 13.93 -9.67 13.50
CA GLY A 169 14.23 -10.86 14.31
C GLY A 169 13.44 -12.10 13.92
N VAL A 170 12.53 -12.01 12.95
CA VAL A 170 11.87 -13.17 12.35
C VAL A 170 12.83 -13.90 11.41
N GLY A 171 13.60 -13.18 10.61
CA GLY A 171 14.66 -13.77 9.78
C GLY A 171 15.91 -14.16 10.56
N GLY A 172 16.79 -14.92 9.91
CA GLY A 172 18.06 -15.35 10.52
C GLY A 172 17.90 -16.47 11.55
N GLY A 173 16.90 -17.33 11.37
CA GLY A 173 16.62 -18.49 12.24
C GLY A 173 15.48 -18.30 13.23
N GLY A 174 14.96 -17.08 13.43
CA GLY A 174 13.78 -16.84 14.28
C GLY A 174 12.53 -17.57 13.78
N LEU A 175 12.36 -17.66 12.47
CA LEU A 175 11.23 -18.31 11.80
C LEU A 175 11.10 -19.79 12.18
N GLN A 176 12.20 -20.44 12.55
CA GLN A 176 12.22 -21.83 13.05
C GLN A 176 11.27 -22.02 14.24
N GLY A 177 11.09 -21.00 15.08
CA GLY A 177 10.15 -21.03 16.22
C GLY A 177 8.69 -21.22 15.81
N LEU A 178 8.32 -20.90 14.57
CA LEU A 178 6.96 -21.08 14.05
C LEU A 178 6.75 -22.44 13.37
N LEU A 179 7.81 -23.18 13.07
CA LEU A 179 7.73 -24.45 12.36
C LEU A 179 6.96 -25.48 13.21
N GLY A 180 5.89 -26.04 12.64
CA GLY A 180 5.03 -27.02 13.32
C GLY A 180 4.01 -26.43 14.29
N ASN A 181 4.06 -25.12 14.55
CA ASN A 181 3.15 -24.44 15.47
C ASN A 181 1.97 -23.74 14.78
N LEU A 182 2.05 -23.53 13.46
CA LEU A 182 0.96 -22.93 12.68
C LEU A 182 -0.17 -23.93 12.44
N HIS A 183 -1.41 -23.48 12.62
CA HIS A 183 -2.59 -24.31 12.44
C HIS A 183 -3.04 -24.34 10.96
N PRO A 184 -3.55 -25.47 10.43
CA PRO A 184 -4.03 -25.59 9.04
C PRO A 184 -5.21 -24.67 8.67
N SER A 185 -5.79 -23.93 9.62
CA SER A 185 -6.79 -22.89 9.36
C SER A 185 -6.21 -21.61 8.76
N LEU A 186 -4.89 -21.41 8.86
CA LEU A 186 -4.24 -20.19 8.40
C LEU A 186 -4.47 -19.99 6.90
N ARG A 187 -4.98 -18.81 6.55
CA ARG A 187 -5.28 -18.38 5.18
C ARG A 187 -4.29 -17.34 4.69
N GLU A 188 -3.74 -16.51 5.57
CA GLU A 188 -2.81 -15.46 5.20
C GLU A 188 -1.59 -15.45 6.11
N LEU A 189 -0.41 -15.44 5.49
CA LEU A 189 0.87 -15.30 6.15
C LEU A 189 1.66 -14.16 5.51
N HIS A 190 1.90 -13.11 6.30
CA HIS A 190 2.63 -11.92 5.87
C HIS A 190 3.96 -11.80 6.64
N LEU A 191 5.06 -11.84 5.90
CA LEU A 191 6.45 -11.80 6.39
C LEU A 191 7.27 -10.76 5.62
N VAL A 192 6.67 -9.60 5.34
CA VAL A 192 7.30 -8.54 4.53
C VAL A 192 8.45 -7.90 5.29
N ALA A 193 9.61 -7.72 4.67
CA ALA A 193 10.77 -7.05 5.27
C ALA A 193 11.21 -7.64 6.63
N CYS A 194 11.18 -8.97 6.75
CA CYS A 194 11.56 -9.73 7.94
C CYS A 194 13.04 -10.13 7.97
N GLN A 195 13.84 -9.73 6.97
CA GLN A 195 15.24 -10.16 6.77
C GLN A 195 15.39 -11.69 6.63
N LEU A 196 14.42 -12.33 5.97
CA LEU A 196 14.48 -13.78 5.71
C LEU A 196 15.69 -14.14 4.85
N THR A 197 16.37 -15.22 5.24
CA THR A 197 17.55 -15.78 4.60
C THR A 197 17.20 -17.03 3.78
N ALA A 198 18.16 -17.57 3.03
CA ALA A 198 17.99 -18.84 2.31
C ALA A 198 17.65 -20.03 3.25
N ALA A 199 18.18 -20.05 4.47
CA ALA A 199 17.81 -21.06 5.46
C ALA A 199 16.35 -20.92 5.91
N ASP A 200 15.88 -19.68 6.10
CA ASP A 200 14.48 -19.41 6.44
C ASP A 200 13.54 -19.79 5.29
N ALA A 201 13.99 -19.76 4.03
CA ALA A 201 13.21 -20.22 2.89
C ALA A 201 12.89 -21.73 3.00
N THR A 202 13.85 -22.56 3.39
CA THR A 202 13.61 -23.99 3.68
C THR A 202 12.57 -24.17 4.79
N VAL A 203 12.71 -23.44 5.90
CA VAL A 203 11.76 -23.48 7.02
C VAL A 203 10.36 -23.09 6.56
N LEU A 204 10.25 -22.01 5.79
CA LEU A 204 9.00 -21.55 5.21
C LEU A 204 8.40 -22.60 4.28
N GLY A 205 9.23 -23.31 3.49
CA GLY A 205 8.78 -24.44 2.68
C GLY A 205 8.11 -25.52 3.52
N GLY A 206 8.72 -25.90 4.65
CA GLY A 206 8.13 -26.84 5.61
C GLY A 206 6.82 -26.34 6.21
N MET A 207 6.74 -25.04 6.53
CA MET A 207 5.51 -24.42 7.04
C MET A 207 4.40 -24.43 5.99
N VAL A 208 4.66 -23.97 4.77
CA VAL A 208 3.66 -23.91 3.69
C VAL A 208 3.14 -25.29 3.32
N ALA A 209 3.99 -26.32 3.35
CA ALA A 209 3.57 -27.70 3.14
C ALA A 209 2.50 -28.18 4.15
N ALA A 210 2.50 -27.61 5.36
CA ALA A 210 1.52 -27.90 6.42
C ALA A 210 0.26 -27.01 6.36
N LEU A 211 0.16 -26.07 5.42
CA LEU A 211 -0.90 -25.06 5.33
C LEU A 211 -1.71 -25.20 4.03
N PRO A 212 -2.58 -26.21 3.89
CA PRO A 212 -3.33 -26.47 2.66
C PRO A 212 -4.40 -25.40 2.34
N ARG A 213 -4.82 -24.61 3.34
CA ARG A 213 -5.80 -23.52 3.21
C ARG A 213 -5.18 -22.14 3.02
N LEU A 214 -3.85 -22.06 2.89
CA LEU A 214 -3.16 -20.79 2.67
C LEU A 214 -3.60 -20.20 1.33
N CYS A 215 -4.17 -19.01 1.37
CA CYS A 215 -4.62 -18.22 0.22
C CYS A 215 -3.60 -17.13 -0.13
N VAL A 216 -2.95 -16.53 0.87
CA VAL A 216 -1.99 -15.43 0.67
C VAL A 216 -0.67 -15.77 1.35
N LEU A 217 0.40 -15.73 0.56
CA LEU A 217 1.77 -15.75 1.05
C LEU A 217 2.49 -14.50 0.56
N ASP A 218 2.86 -13.64 1.50
CA ASP A 218 3.62 -12.42 1.21
C ASP A 218 4.97 -12.46 1.94
N VAL A 219 6.05 -12.61 1.18
CA VAL A 219 7.44 -12.59 1.70
C VAL A 219 8.25 -11.47 1.07
N SER A 220 7.57 -10.41 0.65
CA SER A 220 8.17 -9.28 -0.05
C SER A 220 9.27 -8.59 0.77
N CYS A 221 10.18 -7.90 0.08
CA CYS A 221 11.30 -7.17 0.66
C CYS A 221 12.28 -8.02 1.48
N ASN A 222 12.42 -9.31 1.19
CA ASN A 222 13.44 -10.19 1.78
C ASN A 222 14.55 -10.50 0.77
N ALA A 223 15.44 -9.52 0.52
CA ALA A 223 16.48 -9.61 -0.51
C ALA A 223 17.55 -10.71 -0.29
N GLN A 224 17.58 -11.32 0.90
CA GLN A 224 18.50 -12.41 1.25
C GLN A 224 17.85 -13.80 1.15
N LEU A 225 16.56 -13.88 0.79
CA LEU A 225 15.80 -15.12 0.71
C LEU A 225 16.40 -16.12 -0.29
N ILE A 226 17.12 -15.61 -1.29
CA ILE A 226 17.66 -16.38 -2.43
C ILE A 226 19.20 -16.27 -2.49
N GLN A 227 19.83 -15.66 -1.48
CA GLN A 227 21.29 -15.65 -1.38
C GLN A 227 21.76 -17.04 -0.93
N GLU A 228 21.98 -17.92 -1.91
CA GLU A 228 22.50 -19.26 -1.67
C GLU A 228 23.95 -19.18 -1.17
N VAL A 229 24.16 -19.49 0.11
CA VAL A 229 25.50 -19.74 0.69
C VAL A 229 25.76 -21.24 0.80
N ASP A 230 24.72 -22.02 1.11
CA ASP A 230 24.68 -23.48 1.03
C ASP A 230 23.21 -23.92 1.02
N THR A 231 22.86 -24.89 0.17
CA THR A 231 21.51 -25.46 -0.04
C THR A 231 20.49 -24.51 -0.68
N GLY A 232 19.89 -24.91 -1.81
CA GLY A 232 18.91 -24.12 -2.55
C GLY A 232 17.56 -24.01 -1.83
N GLY A 233 17.52 -23.36 -0.66
CA GLY A 233 16.33 -23.27 0.20
C GLY A 233 15.14 -22.59 -0.48
N PHE A 234 15.40 -21.67 -1.42
CA PHE A 234 14.33 -21.12 -2.26
C PHE A 234 13.69 -22.18 -3.18
N ARG A 235 14.48 -23.11 -3.74
CA ARG A 235 13.93 -24.22 -4.53
C ARG A 235 13.06 -25.14 -3.69
N GLU A 236 13.45 -25.38 -2.44
CA GLU A 236 12.65 -26.16 -1.51
C GLU A 236 11.34 -25.46 -1.17
N LEU A 237 11.38 -24.17 -0.81
CA LEU A 237 10.19 -23.34 -0.60
C LEU A 237 9.22 -23.47 -1.77
N VAL A 238 9.73 -23.22 -2.97
CA VAL A 238 8.95 -23.24 -4.20
C VAL A 238 8.37 -24.62 -4.47
N SER A 239 9.15 -25.69 -4.29
CA SER A 239 8.65 -27.06 -4.43
C SER A 239 7.53 -27.38 -3.44
N SER A 240 7.61 -26.85 -2.22
CA SER A 240 6.59 -27.03 -1.19
C SER A 240 5.31 -26.25 -1.47
N LEU A 241 5.36 -25.17 -2.27
CA LEU A 241 4.15 -24.45 -2.71
C LEU A 241 3.16 -25.37 -3.42
N SER A 242 3.61 -26.45 -4.06
CA SER A 242 2.72 -27.43 -4.70
C SER A 242 1.67 -28.05 -3.75
N HIS A 243 1.89 -27.99 -2.43
CA HIS A 243 0.93 -28.43 -1.41
C HIS A 243 -0.13 -27.36 -1.07
N ALA A 244 0.17 -26.08 -1.29
CA ALA A 244 -0.70 -24.95 -1.02
C ALA A 244 -1.67 -24.70 -2.19
N THR A 245 -2.51 -25.68 -2.50
CA THR A 245 -3.43 -25.62 -3.66
C THR A 245 -4.50 -24.53 -3.59
N SER A 246 -4.76 -23.99 -2.39
CA SER A 246 -5.67 -22.88 -2.14
C SER A 246 -5.03 -21.50 -2.35
N LEU A 247 -3.73 -21.44 -2.69
CA LEU A 247 -3.00 -20.18 -2.81
C LEU A 247 -3.54 -19.38 -3.98
N THR A 248 -4.04 -18.18 -3.70
CA THR A 248 -4.56 -17.23 -4.69
C THR A 248 -3.58 -16.09 -4.97
N THR A 249 -2.76 -15.74 -3.99
CA THR A 249 -1.84 -14.61 -4.05
C THR A 249 -0.46 -15.02 -3.56
N LEU A 250 0.54 -14.86 -4.43
CA LEU A 250 1.94 -15.06 -4.10
C LEU A 250 2.72 -13.77 -4.38
N ARG A 251 3.28 -13.16 -3.33
CA ARG A 251 4.10 -11.95 -3.46
C ARG A 251 5.55 -12.21 -3.08
N LEU A 252 6.41 -11.97 -4.07
CA LEU A 252 7.86 -12.13 -4.01
C LEU A 252 8.57 -10.81 -4.42
N GLN A 253 7.92 -9.67 -4.15
CA GLN A 253 8.46 -8.36 -4.49
C GLN A 253 9.81 -8.14 -3.80
N ALA A 254 10.83 -7.68 -4.52
CA ALA A 254 12.15 -7.35 -3.97
C ALA A 254 12.80 -8.46 -3.11
N CYS A 255 12.60 -9.73 -3.48
CA CYS A 255 13.20 -10.91 -2.83
C CYS A 255 14.60 -11.27 -3.37
N GLY A 256 15.09 -10.55 -4.38
CA GLY A 256 16.37 -10.84 -5.01
C GLY A 256 16.32 -12.00 -6.02
N LEU A 257 15.16 -12.19 -6.69
CA LEU A 257 14.96 -13.26 -7.67
C LEU A 257 15.98 -13.18 -8.82
N THR A 258 16.46 -14.33 -9.24
CA THR A 258 17.41 -14.56 -10.34
C THR A 258 16.77 -15.42 -11.45
N PRO A 259 17.38 -15.53 -12.65
CA PRO A 259 16.88 -16.41 -13.70
C PRO A 259 16.73 -17.89 -13.30
N ASP A 260 17.59 -18.38 -12.40
CA ASP A 260 17.52 -19.76 -11.91
C ASP A 260 16.36 -19.97 -10.93
N SER A 261 16.03 -18.94 -10.14
CA SER A 261 14.88 -18.95 -9.24
C SER A 261 13.55 -18.98 -10.00
N LEU A 262 13.49 -18.33 -11.17
CA LEU A 262 12.29 -18.31 -12.02
C LEU A 262 11.97 -19.67 -12.65
N ASP A 263 12.99 -20.45 -13.00
CA ASP A 263 12.82 -21.80 -13.53
C ASP A 263 12.17 -22.71 -12.48
N ALA A 264 12.69 -22.65 -11.25
CA ALA A 264 12.12 -23.37 -10.12
C ALA A 264 10.66 -22.93 -9.83
N LEU A 265 10.42 -21.61 -9.82
CA LEU A 265 9.09 -21.03 -9.59
C LEU A 265 8.10 -21.47 -10.66
N GLY A 266 8.48 -21.38 -11.93
CA GLY A 266 7.68 -21.80 -13.06
C GLY A 266 7.27 -23.27 -12.96
N GLY A 267 8.21 -24.16 -12.59
CA GLY A 267 7.92 -25.58 -12.37
C GLY A 267 6.76 -25.80 -11.38
N SER A 268 6.72 -25.03 -10.30
CA SER A 268 5.75 -25.20 -9.22
C SER A 268 4.43 -24.47 -9.45
N LEU A 269 4.42 -23.37 -10.23
CA LEU A 269 3.18 -22.66 -10.61
C LEU A 269 2.18 -23.56 -11.33
N ARG A 270 2.64 -24.60 -12.06
CA ARG A 270 1.74 -25.58 -12.69
C ARG A 270 0.92 -26.39 -11.69
N CYS A 271 1.39 -26.50 -10.46
CA CYS A 271 0.71 -27.22 -9.38
C CYS A 271 -0.16 -26.30 -8.52
N LEU A 272 -0.28 -25.02 -8.89
CA LEU A 272 -1.06 -24.02 -8.17
C LEU A 272 -2.28 -23.61 -9.01
N PRO A 273 -3.42 -24.32 -8.88
CA PRO A 273 -4.58 -24.12 -9.74
C PRO A 273 -5.39 -22.86 -9.43
N SER A 274 -5.11 -22.20 -8.31
CA SER A 274 -5.91 -21.09 -7.78
C SER A 274 -5.18 -19.74 -7.83
N VAL A 275 -3.92 -19.68 -8.28
CA VAL A 275 -3.11 -18.45 -8.22
C VAL A 275 -3.61 -17.45 -9.24
N GLY A 276 -4.35 -16.46 -8.75
CA GLY A 276 -4.83 -15.33 -9.53
C GLY A 276 -3.86 -14.15 -9.54
N GLU A 277 -3.00 -14.01 -8.52
CA GLU A 277 -2.07 -12.88 -8.39
C GLU A 277 -0.64 -13.36 -8.14
N LEU A 278 0.26 -12.95 -9.04
CA LEU A 278 1.69 -13.19 -8.94
C LEU A 278 2.45 -11.87 -9.00
N ASP A 279 3.07 -11.48 -7.89
CA ASP A 279 3.91 -10.28 -7.80
C ASP A 279 5.39 -10.65 -7.72
N LEU A 280 6.14 -10.30 -8.79
CA LEU A 280 7.58 -10.47 -8.90
C LEU A 280 8.31 -9.12 -9.00
N SER A 281 7.63 -8.02 -8.67
CA SER A 281 8.13 -6.66 -8.85
C SER A 281 9.42 -6.38 -8.08
N CYS A 282 10.15 -5.35 -8.50
CA CYS A 282 11.39 -4.87 -7.90
C CYS A 282 12.53 -5.91 -7.82
N ASN A 283 12.47 -7.00 -8.61
CA ASN A 283 13.52 -7.99 -8.69
C ASN A 283 14.50 -7.69 -9.84
N LYS A 284 15.45 -6.78 -9.59
CA LYS A 284 16.39 -6.27 -10.60
C LYS A 284 17.37 -7.30 -11.16
N LEU A 285 17.54 -8.44 -10.49
CA LEU A 285 18.44 -9.52 -10.90
C LEU A 285 17.74 -10.55 -11.81
N LEU A 286 16.45 -10.35 -12.13
CA LEU A 286 15.62 -11.29 -12.90
C LEU A 286 15.88 -11.25 -14.42
N ALA A 287 16.48 -10.16 -14.90
CA ALA A 287 16.75 -9.91 -16.31
C ALA A 287 17.40 -11.12 -17.02
N GLY A 288 16.87 -11.48 -18.19
CA GLY A 288 17.29 -12.62 -19.02
C GLY A 288 16.72 -13.98 -18.59
N GLY A 289 15.91 -14.03 -17.53
CA GLY A 289 15.31 -15.26 -17.00
C GLY A 289 13.84 -15.47 -17.34
N LEU A 290 13.15 -14.47 -17.91
CA LEU A 290 11.68 -14.51 -18.02
C LEU A 290 11.21 -15.59 -19.00
N SER A 291 12.02 -15.91 -20.02
CA SER A 291 11.73 -16.99 -20.98
C SER A 291 11.53 -18.37 -20.33
N ARG A 292 12.19 -18.63 -19.19
CA ARG A 292 12.01 -19.85 -18.41
C ARG A 292 10.64 -19.85 -17.73
N LEU A 293 10.27 -18.73 -17.11
CA LEU A 293 8.97 -18.57 -16.45
C LEU A 293 7.81 -18.63 -17.45
N THR A 294 7.92 -17.96 -18.60
CA THR A 294 6.81 -17.85 -19.58
C THR A 294 6.43 -19.20 -20.17
N PHE A 295 7.38 -20.13 -20.32
CA PHE A 295 7.09 -21.52 -20.69
C PHE A 295 6.12 -22.21 -19.71
N HIS A 296 6.19 -21.87 -18.42
CA HIS A 296 5.27 -22.40 -17.42
C HIS A 296 3.97 -21.59 -17.33
N LEU A 297 4.04 -20.25 -17.47
CA LEU A 297 2.87 -19.38 -17.46
C LEU A 297 1.86 -19.72 -18.56
N ALA A 298 2.30 -20.30 -19.68
CA ALA A 298 1.40 -20.77 -20.75
C ALA A 298 0.32 -21.74 -20.25
N HIS A 299 0.54 -22.41 -19.11
CA HIS A 299 -0.41 -23.32 -18.49
C HIS A 299 -1.24 -22.69 -17.36
N VAL A 300 -0.89 -21.48 -16.90
CA VAL A 300 -1.54 -20.76 -15.80
C VAL A 300 -2.58 -19.78 -16.39
N THR A 301 -3.55 -20.33 -17.09
CA THR A 301 -4.58 -19.58 -17.84
C THR A 301 -5.53 -18.77 -16.95
N HIS A 302 -5.57 -19.09 -15.65
CA HIS A 302 -6.41 -18.46 -14.64
C HIS A 302 -5.75 -17.25 -13.95
N LEU A 303 -4.50 -16.90 -14.32
CA LEU A 303 -3.80 -15.76 -13.74
C LEU A 303 -4.50 -14.45 -14.11
N GLU A 304 -4.92 -13.68 -13.10
CA GLU A 304 -5.62 -12.41 -13.26
C GLU A 304 -4.68 -11.20 -13.19
N ARG A 305 -3.62 -11.28 -12.38
CA ARG A 305 -2.64 -10.21 -12.14
C ARG A 305 -1.21 -10.73 -12.22
N LEU A 306 -0.40 -10.08 -13.03
CA LEU A 306 1.04 -10.30 -13.12
C LEU A 306 1.79 -8.97 -12.94
N ASP A 307 2.60 -8.88 -11.89
CA ASP A 307 3.43 -7.70 -11.63
C ASP A 307 4.92 -8.00 -11.88
N LEU A 308 5.50 -7.27 -12.84
CA LEU A 308 6.90 -7.27 -13.25
C LEU A 308 7.49 -5.85 -13.21
N HIS A 309 6.90 -4.95 -12.42
CA HIS A 309 7.39 -3.59 -12.21
C HIS A 309 8.85 -3.60 -11.78
N LEU A 310 9.69 -2.77 -12.39
CA LEU A 310 11.10 -2.56 -11.97
C LEU A 310 11.93 -3.86 -11.88
N CYS A 311 11.77 -4.77 -12.85
CA CYS A 311 12.53 -6.02 -12.94
C CYS A 311 13.75 -5.98 -13.87
N CYS A 312 14.05 -4.81 -14.45
CA CYS A 312 15.11 -4.63 -15.44
C CYS A 312 14.95 -5.55 -16.67
N LEU A 313 13.72 -5.79 -17.12
CA LEU A 313 13.42 -6.71 -18.22
C LEU A 313 14.17 -6.33 -19.49
N THR A 314 14.79 -7.34 -20.11
CA THR A 314 15.45 -7.21 -21.42
C THR A 314 14.44 -7.32 -22.55
N ARG A 315 14.87 -7.01 -23.78
CA ARG A 315 14.03 -7.21 -24.97
C ARG A 315 13.64 -8.68 -25.15
N ASP A 316 14.56 -9.61 -24.94
CA ASP A 316 14.29 -11.06 -25.06
C ASP A 316 13.26 -11.53 -24.03
N ASP A 317 13.32 -11.00 -22.81
CA ASP A 317 12.33 -11.27 -21.77
C ASP A 317 10.92 -10.82 -22.23
N LEU A 318 10.83 -9.62 -22.78
CA LEU A 318 9.56 -9.06 -23.25
C LEU A 318 9.04 -9.79 -24.48
N GLU A 319 9.91 -10.20 -25.41
CA GLU A 319 9.52 -11.04 -26.54
C GLU A 319 8.96 -12.38 -26.05
N ALA A 320 9.58 -13.00 -25.05
CA ALA A 320 9.07 -14.23 -24.44
C ALA A 320 7.73 -14.01 -23.71
N LEU A 321 7.55 -12.86 -23.04
CA LEU A 321 6.28 -12.49 -22.42
C LEU A 321 5.18 -12.33 -23.48
N ILE A 322 5.45 -11.59 -24.55
CA ILE A 322 4.52 -11.34 -25.66
C ILE A 322 4.01 -12.65 -26.27
N GLN A 323 4.87 -13.66 -26.41
CA GLN A 323 4.48 -14.97 -26.93
C GLN A 323 3.51 -15.73 -26.02
N VAL A 324 3.54 -15.51 -24.70
CA VAL A 324 2.66 -16.21 -23.75
C VAL A 324 1.36 -15.46 -23.45
N LEU A 325 1.32 -14.14 -23.61
CA LEU A 325 0.13 -13.31 -23.31
C LEU A 325 -1.18 -13.84 -23.91
N PRO A 326 -1.25 -14.35 -25.16
CA PRO A 326 -2.49 -14.90 -25.72
C PRO A 326 -3.05 -16.11 -24.95
N SER A 327 -2.20 -16.84 -24.21
CA SER A 327 -2.61 -17.96 -23.37
C SER A 327 -3.15 -17.52 -22.01
N LEU A 328 -2.81 -16.30 -21.54
CA LEU A 328 -3.25 -15.76 -20.25
C LEU A 328 -4.63 -15.11 -20.38
N THR A 329 -5.64 -15.92 -20.65
CA THR A 329 -6.98 -15.46 -21.05
C THR A 329 -7.79 -14.80 -19.93
N ALA A 330 -7.43 -15.04 -18.66
CA ALA A 330 -8.03 -14.39 -17.49
C ALA A 330 -7.31 -13.10 -17.05
N LEU A 331 -6.22 -12.71 -17.73
CA LEU A 331 -5.39 -11.59 -17.31
C LEU A 331 -6.17 -10.27 -17.41
N THR A 332 -6.26 -9.56 -16.28
CA THR A 332 -6.90 -8.25 -16.18
C THR A 332 -5.92 -7.15 -15.81
N GLU A 333 -4.79 -7.49 -15.18
CA GLU A 333 -3.76 -6.54 -14.78
C GLU A 333 -2.37 -7.07 -15.14
N LEU A 334 -1.61 -6.28 -15.90
CA LEU A 334 -0.21 -6.54 -16.20
C LEU A 334 0.58 -5.29 -15.89
N ASP A 335 1.49 -5.36 -14.94
CA ASP A 335 2.42 -4.27 -14.64
C ASP A 335 3.81 -4.60 -15.19
N VAL A 336 4.24 -3.83 -16.20
CA VAL A 336 5.61 -3.88 -16.75
C VAL A 336 6.32 -2.54 -16.58
N SER A 337 5.79 -1.68 -15.71
CA SER A 337 6.27 -0.32 -15.53
C SER A 337 7.71 -0.27 -15.02
N SER A 338 8.39 0.84 -15.27
CA SER A 338 9.80 1.05 -14.90
C SER A 338 10.77 0.02 -15.50
N ASN A 339 10.43 -0.55 -16.66
CA ASN A 339 11.33 -1.34 -17.50
C ASN A 339 11.61 -0.58 -18.80
N LYS A 340 12.87 -0.23 -19.05
CA LYS A 340 13.26 0.67 -20.15
C LYS A 340 12.99 0.08 -21.54
N GLU A 341 13.19 -1.23 -21.70
CA GLU A 341 13.04 -1.91 -22.98
C GLU A 341 11.57 -2.04 -23.42
N VAL A 342 10.60 -1.86 -22.51
CA VAL A 342 9.16 -1.93 -22.80
C VAL A 342 8.77 -0.92 -23.87
N GLY A 343 9.38 0.27 -23.85
CA GLY A 343 9.13 1.33 -24.81
C GLY A 343 9.44 0.95 -26.26
N GLY A 344 10.21 -0.10 -26.52
CA GLY A 344 10.48 -0.62 -27.87
C GLY A 344 9.49 -1.68 -28.36
N VAL A 345 8.63 -2.21 -27.48
CA VAL A 345 7.78 -3.38 -27.77
C VAL A 345 6.31 -3.19 -27.39
N VAL A 346 5.87 -1.96 -27.09
CA VAL A 346 4.47 -1.68 -26.72
C VAL A 346 3.50 -2.14 -27.79
N HIS A 347 3.81 -1.92 -29.08
CA HIS A 347 2.92 -2.34 -30.17
C HIS A 347 2.65 -3.86 -30.18
N PRO A 348 3.68 -4.74 -30.26
CA PRO A 348 3.45 -6.18 -30.20
C PRO A 348 2.87 -6.63 -28.83
N LEU A 349 3.21 -5.95 -27.73
CA LEU A 349 2.65 -6.24 -26.41
C LEU A 349 1.14 -5.98 -26.35
N VAL A 350 0.69 -4.78 -26.73
CA VAL A 350 -0.74 -4.44 -26.79
C VAL A 350 -1.49 -5.34 -27.76
N SER A 351 -0.87 -5.71 -28.88
CA SER A 351 -1.48 -6.60 -29.88
C SER A 351 -1.68 -8.04 -29.36
N ALA A 352 -0.84 -8.50 -28.43
CA ALA A 352 -0.90 -9.85 -27.86
C ALA A 352 -1.80 -9.95 -26.62
N LEU A 353 -2.16 -8.83 -26.00
CA LEU A 353 -3.00 -8.81 -24.80
C LEU A 353 -4.47 -9.14 -25.09
N PRO A 354 -5.19 -9.76 -24.13
CA PRO A 354 -6.66 -9.83 -24.15
C PRO A 354 -7.27 -8.46 -23.80
N VAL A 355 -7.05 -7.46 -24.65
CA VAL A 355 -7.31 -6.03 -24.38
C VAL A 355 -8.73 -5.71 -23.89
N THR A 356 -9.74 -6.50 -24.27
CA THR A 356 -11.13 -6.28 -23.87
C THR A 356 -11.42 -6.60 -22.40
N GLN A 357 -10.57 -7.39 -21.75
CA GLN A 357 -10.70 -7.75 -20.34
C GLN A 357 -9.75 -6.95 -19.43
N MET A 358 -8.72 -6.33 -20.02
CA MET A 358 -7.71 -5.56 -19.31
C MET A 358 -8.33 -4.37 -18.56
N ARG A 359 -7.97 -4.23 -17.29
CA ARG A 359 -8.41 -3.13 -16.42
C ARG A 359 -7.27 -2.16 -16.12
N ARG A 360 -6.05 -2.69 -15.96
CA ARG A 360 -4.87 -1.93 -15.57
C ARG A 360 -3.66 -2.37 -16.40
N LEU A 361 -3.00 -1.40 -17.03
CA LEU A 361 -1.79 -1.61 -17.82
C LEU A 361 -0.90 -0.35 -17.72
N PRO A 362 -0.14 -0.21 -16.63
CA PRO A 362 0.70 0.96 -16.40
C PRO A 362 2.00 0.86 -17.22
N PHE A 363 2.40 1.98 -17.83
CA PHE A 363 3.63 2.12 -18.60
C PHE A 363 4.51 3.25 -18.04
N ASN A 364 4.33 3.63 -16.77
CA ASN A 364 5.14 4.66 -16.16
C ASN A 364 6.63 4.31 -16.22
N SER A 365 7.45 5.29 -16.56
CA SER A 365 8.91 5.14 -16.70
C SER A 365 9.39 4.08 -17.72
N CYS A 366 8.60 3.77 -18.77
CA CYS A 366 8.95 2.76 -19.79
C CYS A 366 9.67 3.28 -21.04
N TYR A 367 10.26 4.49 -21.05
CA TYR A 367 10.99 5.04 -22.22
C TYR A 367 10.22 4.93 -23.55
N LEU A 368 8.94 5.31 -23.55
CA LEU A 368 8.05 5.18 -24.71
C LEU A 368 8.56 5.98 -25.93
N SER A 369 8.59 5.36 -27.10
CA SER A 369 8.75 6.02 -28.40
C SER A 369 7.42 6.58 -28.93
N ASN A 370 7.44 7.43 -29.96
CA ASN A 370 6.23 7.96 -30.60
C ASN A 370 5.34 6.83 -31.17
N GLU A 371 5.95 5.81 -31.76
CA GLU A 371 5.25 4.64 -32.30
C GLU A 371 4.58 3.84 -31.18
N SER A 372 5.30 3.61 -30.08
CA SER A 372 4.78 2.93 -28.90
C SER A 372 3.64 3.68 -28.23
N PHE A 373 3.75 5.01 -28.15
CA PHE A 373 2.68 5.85 -27.63
C PHE A 373 1.43 5.81 -28.53
N THR A 374 1.61 5.79 -29.85
CA THR A 374 0.48 5.63 -30.80
C THR A 374 -0.17 4.26 -30.64
N ALA A 375 0.61 3.19 -30.43
CA ALA A 375 0.07 1.86 -30.21
C ALA A 375 -0.74 1.75 -28.91
N LEU A 376 -0.39 2.51 -27.87
CA LEU A 376 -1.13 2.55 -26.61
C LEU A 376 -2.59 2.99 -26.79
N ALA A 377 -2.86 3.85 -27.77
CA ALA A 377 -4.21 4.30 -28.11
C ALA A 377 -5.17 3.14 -28.46
N LEU A 378 -4.65 1.97 -28.86
CA LEU A 378 -5.44 0.76 -29.13
C LEU A 378 -6.00 0.10 -27.86
N ALA A 379 -5.31 0.24 -26.72
CA ALA A 379 -5.69 -0.41 -25.45
C ALA A 379 -6.51 0.51 -24.54
N VAL A 380 -6.20 1.81 -24.54
CA VAL A 380 -6.76 2.83 -23.65
C VAL A 380 -8.30 2.82 -23.52
N PRO A 381 -9.10 2.57 -24.59
CA PRO A 381 -10.56 2.56 -24.49
C PRO A 381 -11.12 1.51 -23.51
N TYR A 382 -10.37 0.44 -23.23
CA TYR A 382 -10.79 -0.67 -22.37
C TYR A 382 -10.28 -0.52 -20.92
N LEU A 383 -9.29 0.33 -20.70
CA LEU A 383 -8.62 0.46 -19.39
C LEU A 383 -9.43 1.31 -18.41
N ARG A 384 -9.35 0.96 -17.13
CA ARG A 384 -9.87 1.79 -16.02
C ARG A 384 -8.81 2.73 -15.47
N THR A 385 -7.57 2.25 -15.41
CA THR A 385 -6.42 3.04 -14.95
C THR A 385 -5.41 3.16 -16.08
N VAL A 386 -5.07 4.39 -16.44
CA VAL A 386 -4.01 4.72 -17.40
C VAL A 386 -2.93 5.50 -16.66
N ASP A 387 -1.79 4.85 -16.42
CA ASP A 387 -0.60 5.49 -15.85
C ASP A 387 0.55 5.47 -16.87
N ILE A 388 0.86 6.66 -17.39
CA ILE A 388 1.99 6.90 -18.30
C ILE A 388 2.92 7.97 -17.74
N SER A 389 2.95 8.08 -16.41
CA SER A 389 3.79 9.02 -15.70
C SER A 389 5.27 8.83 -16.06
N TRP A 390 6.04 9.91 -16.07
CA TRP A 390 7.46 9.93 -16.41
C TRP A 390 7.76 9.54 -17.86
N CYS A 391 6.79 9.65 -18.77
CA CYS A 391 6.97 9.49 -20.20
C CYS A 391 6.91 10.85 -20.92
N LYS A 392 8.08 11.39 -21.28
CA LYS A 392 8.21 12.71 -21.93
C LYS A 392 7.57 12.79 -23.31
N VAL A 393 7.43 11.64 -23.99
CA VAL A 393 6.84 11.53 -25.33
C VAL A 393 5.39 12.04 -25.39
N VAL A 394 4.71 12.04 -24.23
CA VAL A 394 3.31 12.45 -24.11
C VAL A 394 3.14 13.94 -24.38
N GLY A 395 4.13 14.76 -24.00
CA GLY A 395 4.13 16.20 -24.28
C GLY A 395 4.01 16.50 -25.77
N GLY A 396 3.01 17.29 -26.13
CA GLY A 396 2.67 17.67 -27.50
C GLY A 396 1.89 16.62 -28.30
N HIS A 397 1.68 15.42 -27.74
CA HIS A 397 1.03 14.29 -28.43
C HIS A 397 -0.20 13.76 -27.68
N LEU A 398 -0.57 14.32 -26.53
CA LEU A 398 -1.62 13.78 -25.66
C LEU A 398 -2.95 13.59 -26.40
N ALA A 399 -3.22 14.42 -27.40
CA ALA A 399 -4.39 14.30 -28.29
C ALA A 399 -4.54 12.90 -28.90
N LEU A 400 -3.46 12.21 -29.28
CA LEU A 400 -3.52 10.86 -29.86
C LEU A 400 -4.16 9.84 -28.91
N LEU A 401 -3.85 9.96 -27.61
CA LEU A 401 -4.41 9.09 -26.58
C LEU A 401 -5.83 9.50 -26.23
N LEU A 402 -6.06 10.82 -26.08
CA LEU A 402 -7.36 11.35 -25.68
C LEU A 402 -8.43 11.21 -26.76
N ASP A 403 -8.10 11.30 -28.04
CA ASP A 403 -9.04 11.13 -29.14
C ASP A 403 -9.44 9.66 -29.34
N ALA A 404 -8.62 8.72 -28.87
CA ALA A 404 -8.99 7.31 -28.82
C ALA A 404 -10.05 7.02 -27.73
N LEU A 405 -10.22 7.92 -26.76
CA LEU A 405 -11.24 7.78 -25.72
C LEU A 405 -12.65 7.87 -26.32
N GLN A 406 -13.37 6.76 -26.22
CA GLN A 406 -14.83 6.70 -26.36
C GLN A 406 -15.49 7.11 -25.02
N PRO A 407 -16.83 7.06 -24.84
CA PRO A 407 -17.42 7.22 -23.50
C PRO A 407 -16.77 6.20 -22.57
N SER A 408 -15.80 6.67 -21.78
CA SER A 408 -14.76 5.82 -21.25
C SER A 408 -15.13 5.39 -19.83
N VAL A 409 -14.65 4.21 -19.44
CA VAL A 409 -14.73 3.70 -18.06
C VAL A 409 -13.50 4.09 -17.24
N ILE A 410 -12.62 4.97 -17.77
CA ILE A 410 -11.43 5.42 -17.06
C ILE A 410 -11.84 6.09 -15.76
N SER A 411 -11.32 5.53 -14.66
CA SER A 411 -11.43 6.04 -13.31
C SER A 411 -10.18 6.80 -12.89
N GLU A 412 -9.03 6.49 -13.48
CA GLU A 412 -7.75 7.07 -13.07
C GLU A 412 -6.85 7.37 -14.26
N LEU A 413 -6.39 8.62 -14.34
CA LEU A 413 -5.46 9.10 -15.37
C LEU A 413 -4.27 9.76 -14.69
N ARG A 414 -3.10 9.15 -14.82
CA ARG A 414 -1.84 9.66 -14.27
C ARG A 414 -0.87 10.06 -15.38
N LEU A 415 -0.59 11.36 -15.43
CA LEU A 415 0.29 12.02 -16.39
C LEU A 415 1.37 12.82 -15.65
N CYS A 416 1.85 12.30 -14.52
CA CYS A 416 2.87 12.96 -13.71
C CYS A 416 4.19 13.07 -14.49
N SER A 417 4.80 14.25 -14.56
CA SER A 417 6.08 14.49 -15.25
C SER A 417 6.11 13.99 -16.71
N CYS A 418 5.08 14.32 -17.49
CA CYS A 418 4.92 13.94 -18.90
C CYS A 418 5.38 15.02 -19.90
N GLU A 419 5.94 16.13 -19.42
CA GLU A 419 6.28 17.31 -20.25
C GLU A 419 5.06 17.88 -21.00
N LEU A 420 3.88 17.85 -20.36
CA LEU A 420 2.65 18.35 -20.95
C LEU A 420 2.76 19.83 -21.31
N THR A 421 2.23 20.17 -22.49
CA THR A 421 2.18 21.53 -23.03
C THR A 421 0.83 22.19 -22.73
N THR A 422 0.74 23.51 -22.99
CA THR A 422 -0.53 24.23 -22.91
C THR A 422 -1.56 23.66 -23.88
N ASP A 423 -1.14 23.22 -25.07
CA ASP A 423 -2.04 22.66 -26.08
C ASP A 423 -2.60 21.30 -25.63
N ASP A 424 -1.78 20.44 -25.01
CA ASP A 424 -2.24 19.16 -24.44
C ASP A 424 -3.37 19.38 -23.42
N MET A 425 -3.23 20.41 -22.58
CA MET A 425 -4.21 20.77 -21.57
C MET A 425 -5.51 21.34 -22.17
N GLN A 426 -5.41 22.06 -23.29
CA GLN A 426 -6.58 22.50 -24.04
C GLN A 426 -7.32 21.32 -24.69
N HIS A 427 -6.60 20.31 -25.18
CA HIS A 427 -7.20 19.08 -25.68
C HIS A 427 -7.86 18.28 -24.56
N LEU A 428 -7.21 18.15 -23.41
CA LEU A 428 -7.80 17.54 -22.22
C LEU A 428 -9.11 18.26 -21.83
N ALA A 429 -9.11 19.59 -21.80
CA ALA A 429 -10.30 20.40 -21.57
C ALA A 429 -11.40 20.17 -22.63
N ALA A 430 -11.04 19.97 -23.90
CA ALA A 430 -11.99 19.65 -24.96
C ALA A 430 -12.64 18.27 -24.75
N VAL A 431 -11.86 17.28 -24.32
CA VAL A 431 -12.37 15.92 -24.03
C VAL A 431 -13.24 15.90 -22.77
N CYS A 432 -12.89 16.67 -21.73
CA CYS A 432 -13.76 16.87 -20.57
C CYS A 432 -15.13 17.45 -20.96
N ARG A 433 -15.16 18.45 -21.86
CA ARG A 433 -16.41 19.05 -22.38
C ARG A 433 -17.27 18.07 -23.17
N ARG A 434 -16.65 17.10 -23.86
CA ARG A 434 -17.36 16.03 -24.58
C ARG A 434 -17.94 14.98 -23.62
N GLY A 435 -17.58 15.01 -22.34
CA GLY A 435 -18.04 14.06 -21.33
C GLY A 435 -17.29 12.72 -21.35
N CYS A 436 -16.21 12.56 -22.13
CA CYS A 436 -15.49 11.28 -22.21
C CYS A 436 -14.77 10.92 -20.89
N LEU A 437 -14.56 11.91 -20.01
CA LEU A 437 -13.89 11.75 -18.70
C LEU A 437 -14.87 11.88 -17.51
N SER A 438 -16.18 11.70 -17.73
CA SER A 438 -17.18 11.88 -16.67
C SER A 438 -17.08 10.85 -15.54
N SER A 439 -16.45 9.69 -15.78
CA SER A 439 -16.19 8.65 -14.78
C SER A 439 -14.89 8.83 -14.01
N LEU A 440 -14.08 9.83 -14.37
CA LEU A 440 -12.74 10.03 -13.81
C LEU A 440 -12.84 10.41 -12.33
N ARG A 441 -12.16 9.62 -11.48
CA ARG A 441 -12.07 9.80 -10.03
C ARG A 441 -10.73 10.35 -9.59
N ALA A 442 -9.64 9.98 -10.27
CA ALA A 442 -8.30 10.47 -9.95
C ALA A 442 -7.60 11.04 -11.19
N LEU A 443 -7.07 12.26 -11.06
CA LEU A 443 -6.31 12.94 -12.10
C LEU A 443 -4.99 13.47 -11.53
N ASP A 444 -3.88 12.89 -11.96
CA ASP A 444 -2.54 13.36 -11.62
C ASP A 444 -1.89 14.05 -12.82
N LEU A 445 -1.71 15.37 -12.71
CA LEU A 445 -1.03 16.24 -13.68
C LEU A 445 0.22 16.87 -13.07
N SER A 446 0.70 16.34 -11.95
CA SER A 446 1.83 16.89 -11.21
C SER A 446 3.11 16.91 -12.06
N TYR A 447 4.01 17.83 -11.72
CA TYR A 447 5.34 17.96 -12.32
C TYR A 447 5.37 18.30 -13.82
N ASN A 448 4.29 18.88 -14.35
CA ASN A 448 4.19 19.41 -15.71
C ASN A 448 4.37 20.94 -15.74
N SER A 449 5.62 21.39 -15.59
CA SER A 449 5.96 22.82 -15.52
C SER A 449 5.88 23.59 -16.84
N LEU A 450 5.69 22.91 -17.97
CA LEU A 450 5.58 23.52 -19.30
C LEU A 450 4.15 24.00 -19.62
N VAL A 451 3.17 23.61 -18.80
CA VAL A 451 1.79 24.06 -18.94
C VAL A 451 1.68 25.51 -18.47
N GLY A 452 1.32 26.40 -19.41
CA GLY A 452 1.03 27.80 -19.10
C GLY A 452 -0.36 27.99 -18.48
N ASP A 453 -0.59 29.17 -17.90
CA ASP A 453 -1.83 29.51 -17.18
C ASP A 453 -3.10 29.30 -18.01
N ASN A 454 -3.04 29.56 -19.32
CA ASN A 454 -4.15 29.33 -20.24
C ASN A 454 -4.60 27.86 -20.29
N GLY A 455 -3.66 26.91 -20.13
CA GLY A 455 -3.95 25.49 -20.11
C GLY A 455 -4.72 25.10 -18.85
N TRP A 456 -4.24 25.55 -17.68
CA TRP A 456 -4.90 25.35 -16.39
C TRP A 456 -6.29 25.99 -16.35
N CYS A 457 -6.42 27.24 -16.83
CA CYS A 457 -7.69 27.93 -16.99
C CYS A 457 -8.67 27.12 -17.85
N SER A 458 -8.20 26.60 -18.99
CA SER A 458 -9.03 25.82 -19.91
C SER A 458 -9.54 24.54 -19.28
N LEU A 459 -8.69 23.81 -18.56
CA LEU A 459 -9.08 22.58 -17.87
C LEU A 459 -10.16 22.83 -16.82
N PHE A 460 -9.94 23.77 -15.91
CA PHE A 460 -10.92 24.03 -14.85
C PHE A 460 -12.21 24.68 -15.39
N ALA A 461 -12.13 25.44 -16.49
CA ALA A 461 -13.31 25.98 -17.14
C ALA A 461 -14.10 24.95 -17.98
N ALA A 462 -13.52 23.78 -18.29
CA ALA A 462 -14.13 22.79 -19.17
C ALA A 462 -15.43 22.18 -18.61
N GLY A 463 -15.53 22.05 -17.28
CA GLY A 463 -16.55 21.21 -16.66
C GLY A 463 -16.33 19.73 -16.95
N GLY A 464 -17.32 18.88 -16.66
CA GLY A 464 -17.25 17.44 -16.93
C GLY A 464 -16.42 16.60 -15.95
N LEU A 465 -15.88 17.23 -14.89
CA LEU A 465 -15.07 16.61 -13.83
C LEU A 465 -15.85 16.38 -12.52
N GLY A 466 -17.16 16.12 -12.62
CA GLY A 466 -18.04 16.05 -11.45
C GLY A 466 -17.76 14.87 -10.51
N SER A 467 -17.26 13.76 -11.05
CA SER A 467 -16.93 12.52 -10.31
C SER A 467 -15.51 12.53 -9.73
N LEU A 468 -14.75 13.61 -9.94
CA LEU A 468 -13.34 13.67 -9.58
C LEU A 468 -13.16 13.81 -8.07
N GLU A 469 -12.51 12.84 -7.46
CA GLU A 469 -12.24 12.71 -6.02
C GLU A 469 -10.85 13.20 -5.65
N ASP A 470 -9.86 12.94 -6.50
CA ASP A 470 -8.46 13.31 -6.28
C ASP A 470 -7.89 14.07 -7.49
N VAL A 471 -7.28 15.22 -7.23
CA VAL A 471 -6.58 16.04 -8.21
C VAL A 471 -5.22 16.44 -7.68
N ASP A 472 -4.16 16.09 -8.42
CA ASP A 472 -2.81 16.57 -8.17
C ASP A 472 -2.31 17.44 -9.32
N VAL A 473 -2.05 18.72 -9.03
CA VAL A 473 -1.45 19.69 -9.97
C VAL A 473 -0.15 20.27 -9.40
N SER A 474 0.49 19.56 -8.46
CA SER A 474 1.69 20.04 -7.77
C SER A 474 2.86 20.27 -8.72
N LEU A 475 3.65 21.32 -8.49
CA LEU A 475 4.87 21.56 -9.24
C LEU A 475 6.05 20.75 -8.68
N ARG A 476 7.12 20.63 -9.46
CA ARG A 476 8.33 19.92 -9.01
C ARG A 476 8.87 20.56 -7.73
N PRO A 477 9.49 19.79 -6.82
CA PRO A 477 10.08 20.33 -5.59
C PRO A 477 11.13 21.44 -5.82
N SER A 478 11.75 21.49 -6.99
CA SER A 478 12.73 22.51 -7.39
C SER A 478 12.11 23.78 -7.99
N THR A 479 10.80 23.80 -8.23
CA THR A 479 10.10 24.89 -8.92
C THR A 479 9.08 25.56 -8.01
N SER A 480 8.69 26.78 -8.36
CA SER A 480 7.55 27.47 -7.75
C SER A 480 7.01 28.47 -8.75
N ALA A 481 5.69 28.58 -8.87
CA ALA A 481 5.04 29.52 -9.77
C ALA A 481 3.76 30.10 -9.15
N PRO A 482 3.35 31.32 -9.53
CA PRO A 482 2.08 31.89 -9.08
C PRO A 482 0.89 31.15 -9.71
N CYS A 483 -0.18 30.92 -8.94
CA CYS A 483 -1.43 30.36 -9.46
C CYS A 483 -2.54 31.40 -9.67
N SER A 484 -2.28 32.68 -9.42
CA SER A 484 -3.26 33.77 -9.47
C SER A 484 -3.99 33.88 -10.81
N ALA A 485 -3.32 33.55 -11.91
CA ALA A 485 -3.90 33.61 -13.26
C ALA A 485 -5.02 32.57 -13.49
N TRP A 486 -4.94 31.40 -12.86
CA TRP A 486 -5.87 30.29 -13.11
C TRP A 486 -6.69 29.85 -11.90
N LEU A 487 -6.29 30.26 -10.69
CA LEU A 487 -7.03 30.01 -9.45
C LEU A 487 -8.51 30.48 -9.52
N PRO A 488 -8.86 31.63 -10.13
CA PRO A 488 -10.26 32.02 -10.28
C PRO A 488 -11.07 31.07 -11.16
N ALA A 489 -10.44 30.35 -12.10
CA ALA A 489 -11.12 29.31 -12.87
C ALA A 489 -11.39 28.08 -12.00
N LEU A 490 -10.41 27.65 -11.21
CA LEU A 490 -10.58 26.56 -10.24
C LEU A 490 -11.69 26.88 -9.23
N LEU A 491 -11.68 28.07 -8.62
CA LEU A 491 -12.70 28.48 -7.64
C LEU A 491 -14.12 28.44 -8.22
N ARG A 492 -14.29 28.78 -9.51
CA ARG A 492 -15.57 28.65 -10.22
C ARG A 492 -15.94 27.21 -10.57
N ALA A 493 -14.94 26.34 -10.76
CA ALA A 493 -15.13 24.92 -11.05
C ALA A 493 -15.50 24.11 -9.81
N LEU A 494 -14.97 24.45 -8.63
CA LEU A 494 -15.17 23.68 -7.39
C LEU A 494 -16.64 23.30 -7.10
N PRO A 495 -17.63 24.21 -7.20
CA PRO A 495 -19.04 23.83 -7.00
C PRO A 495 -19.54 22.71 -7.92
N GLN A 496 -18.97 22.59 -9.12
CA GLN A 496 -19.29 21.56 -10.13
C GLN A 496 -18.55 20.24 -9.88
N MET A 497 -17.69 20.17 -8.85
CA MET A 497 -16.92 18.98 -8.46
C MET A 497 -17.36 18.49 -7.07
N PRO A 498 -18.56 17.90 -6.93
CA PRO A 498 -19.11 17.48 -5.64
C PRO A 498 -18.35 16.32 -4.99
N ALA A 499 -17.70 15.47 -5.78
CA ALA A 499 -16.97 14.29 -5.27
C ALA A 499 -15.56 14.61 -4.74
N LEU A 500 -15.05 15.83 -4.95
CA LEU A 500 -13.66 16.17 -4.65
C LEU A 500 -13.35 15.99 -3.16
N ALA A 501 -12.46 15.07 -2.85
CA ALA A 501 -12.00 14.73 -1.51
C ALA A 501 -10.57 15.20 -1.25
N ARG A 502 -9.69 15.22 -2.28
CA ARG A 502 -8.30 15.67 -2.19
C ARG A 502 -7.95 16.61 -3.35
N LEU A 503 -7.29 17.72 -3.01
CA LEU A 503 -6.65 18.63 -3.96
C LEU A 503 -5.20 18.88 -3.52
N ALA A 504 -4.24 18.47 -4.34
CA ALA A 504 -2.84 18.74 -4.14
C ALA A 504 -2.34 19.85 -5.09
N MET A 505 -1.81 20.91 -4.48
CA MET A 505 -1.33 22.13 -5.13
C MET A 505 -0.01 22.57 -4.50
N GLN A 506 0.91 21.62 -4.28
CA GLN A 506 2.21 21.96 -3.71
C GLN A 506 2.99 22.83 -4.70
N ARG A 507 3.78 23.75 -4.14
CA ARG A 507 4.71 24.64 -4.82
C ARG A 507 4.09 25.76 -5.65
N TRP A 508 2.78 25.95 -5.56
CA TRP A 508 2.11 27.13 -6.09
C TRP A 508 2.13 28.30 -5.11
N THR A 509 2.41 29.50 -5.59
CA THR A 509 2.34 30.73 -4.79
C THR A 509 1.02 31.46 -5.09
N ALA A 510 0.43 32.03 -4.05
CA ALA A 510 -0.79 32.85 -4.11
C ALA A 510 -0.70 33.92 -3.01
N ASP A 511 -1.45 35.00 -3.17
CA ASP A 511 -1.55 35.99 -2.11
C ASP A 511 -2.39 35.47 -0.91
N CYS A 512 -2.40 36.21 0.20
CA CYS A 512 -3.12 35.79 1.40
C CYS A 512 -4.63 35.67 1.16
N GLN A 513 -5.21 36.57 0.34
CA GLN A 513 -6.64 36.60 0.07
C GLN A 513 -7.07 35.40 -0.78
N GLU A 514 -6.31 35.09 -1.83
CA GLU A 514 -6.45 33.93 -2.70
C GLU A 514 -6.36 32.62 -1.92
N ARG A 515 -5.38 32.52 -1.02
CA ARG A 515 -5.21 31.36 -0.13
C ARG A 515 -6.39 31.16 0.81
N GLU A 516 -6.80 32.22 1.49
CA GLU A 516 -7.95 32.18 2.41
C GLU A 516 -9.24 31.82 1.67
N GLN A 517 -9.45 32.39 0.48
CA GLN A 517 -10.62 32.10 -0.33
C GLN A 517 -10.68 30.62 -0.73
N LEU A 518 -9.57 30.03 -1.18
CA LEU A 518 -9.52 28.61 -1.51
C LEU A 518 -9.74 27.74 -0.27
N ARG A 519 -9.04 28.02 0.84
CA ARG A 519 -9.20 27.30 2.11
C ARG A 519 -10.65 27.33 2.60
N TYR A 520 -11.31 28.49 2.53
CA TYR A 520 -12.70 28.66 2.91
C TYR A 520 -13.64 27.80 2.06
N CYS A 521 -13.50 27.85 0.73
CA CYS A 521 -14.30 27.06 -0.20
C CYS A 521 -14.16 25.55 0.03
N LEU A 522 -12.93 25.07 0.28
CA LEU A 522 -12.64 23.66 0.48
C LEU A 522 -13.04 23.15 1.87
N LYS A 523 -12.84 23.95 2.93
CA LYS A 523 -13.23 23.59 4.30
C LYS A 523 -14.73 23.37 4.43
N LYS A 524 -15.55 24.16 3.73
CA LYS A 524 -17.01 23.98 3.69
C LYS A 524 -17.43 22.62 3.13
N ARG A 525 -16.56 21.96 2.37
CA ARG A 525 -16.82 20.70 1.65
C ARG A 525 -15.92 19.56 2.14
N SER A 526 -15.24 19.73 3.28
CA SER A 526 -14.33 18.74 3.87
C SER A 526 -13.26 18.19 2.90
N VAL A 527 -12.78 19.01 1.96
CA VAL A 527 -11.72 18.61 1.02
C VAL A 527 -10.35 18.74 1.67
N LEU A 528 -9.53 17.70 1.59
CA LEU A 528 -8.13 17.73 2.00
C LEU A 528 -7.32 18.55 0.99
N LEU A 529 -6.78 19.68 1.45
CA LEU A 529 -5.88 20.53 0.67
C LEU A 529 -4.43 20.26 1.05
N GLU A 530 -3.65 19.72 0.11
CA GLU A 530 -2.19 19.63 0.24
C GLU A 530 -1.54 20.83 -0.44
N TRP A 531 -1.28 21.89 0.33
CA TRP A 531 -0.61 23.12 -0.11
C TRP A 531 0.52 23.48 0.87
N ASP A 532 1.64 24.03 0.39
CA ASP A 532 2.77 24.37 1.24
C ASP A 532 2.36 25.28 2.41
N PRO A 533 2.87 25.02 3.62
CA PRO A 533 2.60 25.86 4.78
C PRO A 533 3.10 27.29 4.54
N ASP A 534 2.40 28.26 5.12
CA ASP A 534 2.82 29.67 5.10
C ASP A 534 4.17 29.79 5.82
N LEU A 535 5.19 30.35 5.14
CA LEU A 535 6.49 30.66 5.75
C LEU A 535 6.37 31.64 6.95
N GLN A 536 5.20 32.24 7.16
CA GLN A 536 4.93 33.11 8.31
C GLN A 536 4.52 32.33 9.57
N ASP A 537 4.03 31.09 9.46
CA ASP A 537 3.64 30.28 10.63
C ASP A 537 4.84 29.68 11.40
N THR A 538 6.04 29.72 10.82
CA THR A 538 7.28 29.36 11.53
C THR A 538 7.97 30.57 12.20
N SER A 539 7.48 31.79 11.95
CA SER A 539 8.06 33.02 12.52
C SER A 539 7.39 33.52 13.80
N SER A 540 6.22 32.97 14.16
CA SER A 540 5.52 33.28 15.41
C SER A 540 6.10 32.58 16.65
N ALA A 541 7.02 31.62 16.47
CA ALA A 541 7.75 30.96 17.55
C ALA A 541 9.06 31.68 17.98
N CYS A 542 9.44 32.78 17.30
CA CYS A 542 10.68 33.52 17.58
C CYS A 542 10.44 34.96 18.08
N LYS A 543 9.34 35.21 18.81
CA LYS A 543 9.15 36.43 19.60
C LYS A 543 8.95 36.06 21.07
N GLY A 544 10.04 35.66 21.71
CA GLY A 544 10.08 35.33 23.12
C GLY A 544 11.52 35.21 23.61
N ASN A 545 12.17 36.37 23.76
CA ASN A 545 13.31 36.68 24.64
C ASN A 545 14.23 37.71 23.97
N SER A 546 13.95 38.98 24.22
CA SER A 546 14.87 40.09 24.00
C SER A 546 15.10 40.77 25.35
N GLN A 547 16.10 40.31 26.09
CA GLN A 547 16.71 40.96 27.26
C GLN A 547 17.86 40.05 27.69
N GLU A 548 19.10 40.30 27.26
CA GLU A 548 20.21 41.00 27.94
C GLU A 548 21.45 40.30 27.33
N SER A 549 22.62 40.86 27.05
CA SER A 549 23.35 42.04 27.49
C SER A 549 24.48 42.31 26.46
N LEU A 550 24.89 43.57 26.37
CA LEU A 550 26.08 44.05 25.67
C LEU A 550 27.36 43.43 26.24
N GLU A 551 28.36 43.17 25.40
CA GLU A 551 29.81 43.46 25.58
C GLU A 551 30.59 42.85 24.40
N GLU A 552 31.09 43.71 23.52
CA GLU A 552 32.50 44.11 23.37
C GLU A 552 33.29 43.25 22.37
N SER A 553 33.50 43.90 21.22
CA SER A 553 34.41 43.56 20.15
C SER A 553 35.87 43.78 20.53
N GLN A 554 36.73 42.79 20.32
CA GLN A 554 38.11 42.98 19.85
C GLN A 554 38.55 41.82 18.94
N PRO A 555 39.31 42.09 17.85
CA PRO A 555 39.83 41.08 16.93
C PRO A 555 41.28 40.72 17.27
N GLU A 556 41.75 39.51 16.97
CA GLU A 556 43.17 39.26 16.69
C GLU A 556 43.40 37.91 15.96
N GLU A 557 44.20 38.05 14.88
CA GLU A 557 44.93 37.09 14.03
C GLU A 557 44.22 36.03 13.18
#